data_AF-A0A5J4PPF5-F1
#
_entry.id   AF-A0A5J4PPF5-F1
#
_cell.length_a   1.000
_cell.length_b   1.000
_cell.length_c   1.000
_cell.angle_alpha   90.00
_cell.angle_beta   90.00
_cell.angle_gamma   90.00
#
_symmetry.space_group_name_H-M   'P 1'
#
loop_
_entity.id
_entity.type
_entity.pdbx_description
1 polymer ?
#
loop_
_entity_poly.entity_id
_entity_poly.type
_entity_poly.pdbx_seq_one_letter_code
_entity_poly.pdbx_strand_id
1 'polypeptide(L)'
;IKDVWGYLVKDSADYDWESMSELDHAVTYIPNISCIECHQNLFPEGMTDDAVIAHLYYEENEKKLNLQCISCHLDAGHYNPNYAHSKLAIVPSSHRNEKRDSSSYFKTATVVTEFKDYTEQIPATPLSFKMVAIPGGSFNMGSGEKEAFHKEDESPVRNVTLSPFFMGETEITWDMYWEFYMHTMSEGRTPPEKVYANNSNPNVDAISGPTPPFGFPDQGWGSGDRPAITMTHYAAETFCQWLSKKTGKQYRLPTEAEWEYAARGGTETPYFFAGNPKKYSDNSFWRKFFAADTDIISSYVIYKKNSKNRTQEPSEVEANPFGLKNMAGNVMEYCADKYDAQAYTKSDKNVTNPLN
;
A
#
# COMPACT_ATOMS: atom_id res chain seq x y z
N ILE A 1 35.51 -14.60 43.23
CA ILE A 1 34.63 -13.40 43.10
C ILE A 1 35.08 -12.68 41.84
N LYS A 2 34.21 -12.60 40.82
CA LYS A 2 34.58 -12.11 39.47
C LYS A 2 34.53 -10.59 39.32
N ASP A 3 34.00 -9.87 40.32
CA ASP A 3 34.05 -8.41 40.39
C ASP A 3 34.31 -7.98 41.85
N VAL A 4 35.57 -7.61 42.13
CA VAL A 4 36.02 -7.16 43.45
C VAL A 4 35.72 -5.66 43.66
N TRP A 5 35.57 -4.90 42.56
CA TRP A 5 35.24 -3.48 42.62
C TRP A 5 33.77 -3.30 43.00
N GLY A 6 32.84 -4.00 42.35
CA GLY A 6 31.41 -3.96 42.72
C GLY A 6 31.14 -4.31 44.19
N TYR A 7 31.86 -5.29 44.74
CA TYR A 7 31.69 -5.73 46.14
C TYR A 7 32.17 -4.71 47.19
N LEU A 8 33.14 -3.86 46.86
CA LEU A 8 33.78 -2.94 47.82
C LEU A 8 33.19 -1.53 47.83
N VAL A 9 32.44 -1.13 46.80
CA VAL A 9 32.08 0.29 46.60
C VAL A 9 30.64 0.55 46.19
N LYS A 10 29.83 -0.50 46.01
CA LYS A 10 28.42 -0.36 45.68
C LYS A 10 27.58 -1.01 46.78
N ASP A 11 26.96 -0.18 47.59
CA ASP A 11 25.94 -0.63 48.54
C ASP A 11 24.68 -0.98 47.75
N SER A 12 24.21 -2.21 47.86
CA SER A 12 23.00 -2.65 47.16
C SER A 12 21.74 -1.90 47.61
N ALA A 13 21.79 -1.23 48.77
CA ALA A 13 20.70 -0.42 49.29
C ALA A 13 20.52 0.93 48.56
N ASP A 14 21.53 1.39 47.82
CA ASP A 14 21.48 2.66 47.07
C ASP A 14 20.80 2.52 45.69
N TYR A 15 20.45 1.30 45.28
CA TYR A 15 19.72 1.06 44.05
C TYR A 15 18.21 1.16 44.30
N ASP A 16 17.56 2.03 43.54
CA ASP A 16 16.11 2.03 43.41
C ASP A 16 15.68 0.81 42.60
N TRP A 17 15.54 -0.33 43.28
CA TRP A 17 15.20 -1.61 42.66
C TRP A 17 13.82 -1.60 42.02
N GLU A 18 12.90 -0.74 42.49
CA GLU A 18 11.59 -0.55 41.86
C GLU A 18 11.76 0.13 40.51
N SER A 19 12.49 1.26 40.41
CA SER A 19 12.68 1.93 39.12
C SER A 19 13.54 1.13 38.14
N MET A 20 14.55 0.41 38.64
CA MET A 20 15.39 -0.48 37.82
C MET A 20 14.66 -1.74 37.34
N SER A 21 13.52 -2.07 37.94
CA SER A 21 12.62 -3.15 37.49
C SER A 21 11.60 -2.69 36.44
N GLU A 22 11.50 -1.38 36.20
CA GLU A 22 10.67 -0.84 35.12
C GLU A 22 11.27 -1.17 33.74
N LEU A 23 10.39 -1.43 32.78
CA LEU A 23 10.75 -1.93 31.45
C LEU A 23 11.78 -1.03 30.73
N ASP A 24 11.66 0.28 30.93
CA ASP A 24 12.51 1.31 30.33
C ASP A 24 13.96 1.27 30.84
N HIS A 25 14.19 0.71 32.03
CA HIS A 25 15.52 0.50 32.60
C HIS A 25 16.05 -0.92 32.30
N ALA A 26 15.16 -1.90 32.17
CA ALA A 26 15.48 -3.32 31.87
C ALA A 26 16.04 -3.56 30.46
N VAL A 27 15.89 -2.62 29.52
CA VAL A 27 16.35 -2.71 28.12
C VAL A 27 17.83 -2.39 27.90
N THR A 28 18.60 -2.04 28.94
CA THR A 28 19.90 -1.41 28.72
C THR A 28 20.98 -2.32 28.15
N TYR A 29 20.98 -3.65 28.39
CA TYR A 29 21.74 -4.66 27.62
C TYR A 29 21.53 -6.07 28.22
N ILE A 30 20.94 -7.02 27.47
CA ILE A 30 20.94 -8.45 27.85
C ILE A 30 21.74 -9.20 26.78
N PRO A 31 22.88 -9.83 27.11
CA PRO A 31 23.68 -10.53 26.11
C PRO A 31 22.91 -11.74 25.55
N ASN A 32 22.68 -11.78 24.24
CA ASN A 32 22.01 -12.90 23.55
C ASN A 32 22.63 -14.27 23.88
N ILE A 33 23.95 -14.31 24.09
CA ILE A 33 24.69 -15.52 24.50
C ILE A 33 24.11 -16.12 25.80
N SER A 34 23.77 -15.29 26.78
CA SER A 34 23.21 -15.75 28.06
C SER A 34 21.82 -16.35 27.90
N CYS A 35 21.02 -15.85 26.95
CA CYS A 35 19.70 -16.41 26.62
C CYS A 35 19.83 -17.74 25.86
N ILE A 36 20.71 -17.81 24.87
CA ILE A 36 20.93 -19.01 24.03
C ILE A 36 21.50 -20.17 24.87
N GLU A 37 22.42 -19.89 25.80
CA GLU A 37 22.97 -20.94 26.68
C GLU A 37 21.93 -21.51 27.66
N CYS A 38 20.94 -20.69 28.07
CA CYS A 38 19.85 -21.12 28.95
C CYS A 38 18.73 -21.84 28.17
N HIS A 39 18.45 -21.42 26.92
CA HIS A 39 17.47 -22.01 26.02
C HIS A 39 18.14 -22.87 24.94
N GLN A 40 18.68 -24.03 25.34
CA GLN A 40 19.35 -24.96 24.42
C GLN A 40 18.45 -25.52 23.30
N ASN A 41 17.13 -25.52 23.52
CA ASN A 41 16.14 -25.81 22.50
C ASN A 41 15.28 -24.56 22.27
N LEU A 42 15.45 -23.92 21.11
CA LEU A 42 14.66 -22.76 20.69
C LEU A 42 13.28 -23.16 20.14
N PHE A 43 13.01 -24.45 19.91
CA PHE A 43 11.73 -24.97 19.44
C PHE A 43 11.22 -26.15 20.31
N PRO A 44 10.94 -25.95 21.61
CA PRO A 44 10.27 -26.95 22.43
C PRO A 44 8.87 -27.33 21.91
N GLU A 45 8.47 -28.57 22.14
CA GLU A 45 7.10 -29.04 21.89
C GLU A 45 6.08 -28.22 22.70
N GLY A 46 4.94 -27.90 22.09
CA GLY A 46 3.86 -27.12 22.72
C GLY A 46 3.94 -25.60 22.51
N MET A 47 4.88 -25.13 21.68
CA MET A 47 4.97 -23.73 21.27
C MET A 47 3.83 -23.32 20.33
N THR A 48 3.38 -22.07 20.43
CA THR A 48 2.40 -21.50 19.51
C THR A 48 3.03 -21.16 18.17
N ASP A 49 2.24 -21.16 17.09
CA ASP A 49 2.71 -20.80 15.75
C ASP A 49 3.37 -19.40 15.73
N ASP A 50 2.85 -18.45 16.52
CA ASP A 50 3.40 -17.10 16.63
C ASP A 50 4.80 -17.08 17.28
N ALA A 51 5.01 -17.91 18.30
CA ALA A 51 6.32 -18.05 18.95
C ALA A 51 7.32 -18.76 18.03
N VAL A 52 6.87 -19.72 17.21
CA VAL A 52 7.68 -20.35 16.16
C VAL A 52 8.10 -19.30 15.11
N ILE A 53 7.17 -18.47 14.65
CA ILE A 53 7.46 -17.40 13.67
C ILE A 53 8.42 -16.35 14.27
N ALA A 54 8.25 -15.98 15.53
CA ALA A 54 9.14 -15.03 16.20
C ALA A 54 10.56 -15.58 16.33
N HIS A 55 10.73 -16.86 16.68
CA HIS A 55 12.04 -17.50 16.73
C HIS A 55 12.69 -17.61 15.35
N LEU A 56 11.94 -17.99 14.32
CA LEU A 56 12.44 -18.02 12.94
C LEU A 56 12.87 -16.63 12.46
N TYR A 57 12.07 -15.60 12.74
CA TYR A 57 12.40 -14.22 12.40
C TYR A 57 13.68 -13.75 13.11
N TYR A 58 13.85 -14.11 14.39
CA TYR A 58 15.05 -13.81 15.14
C TYR A 58 16.28 -14.51 14.52
N GLU A 59 16.22 -15.82 14.25
CA GLU A 59 17.35 -16.56 13.63
C GLU A 59 17.78 -15.96 12.29
N GLU A 60 16.84 -15.48 11.49
CA GLU A 60 17.11 -14.91 10.18
C GLU A 60 17.62 -13.46 10.23
N ASN A 61 17.31 -12.71 11.29
CA ASN A 61 17.51 -11.26 11.31
C ASN A 61 18.37 -10.73 12.48
N GLU A 62 18.77 -11.56 13.45
CA GLU A 62 19.55 -11.15 14.63
C GLU A 62 20.73 -10.26 14.26
N LYS A 63 21.60 -10.73 13.37
CA LYS A 63 22.83 -10.01 12.97
C LYS A 63 22.54 -8.81 12.08
N LYS A 64 21.47 -8.87 11.29
CA LYS A 64 21.10 -7.83 10.31
C LYS A 64 20.46 -6.63 10.99
N LEU A 65 19.66 -6.87 12.01
CA LEU A 65 18.87 -5.86 12.71
C LEU A 65 19.34 -5.62 14.15
N ASN A 66 20.45 -6.27 14.55
CA ASN A 66 21.00 -6.23 15.91
C ASN A 66 19.96 -6.57 17.00
N LEU A 67 19.11 -7.56 16.72
CA LEU A 67 18.01 -7.93 17.61
C LEU A 67 18.54 -8.53 18.90
N GLN A 68 17.92 -8.17 20.02
CA GLN A 68 18.16 -8.84 21.30
C GLN A 68 17.00 -9.81 21.57
N CYS A 69 17.27 -10.98 22.15
CA CYS A 69 16.21 -11.97 22.46
C CYS A 69 15.07 -11.33 23.27
N ILE A 70 15.41 -10.49 24.25
CA ILE A 70 14.44 -9.81 25.11
C ILE A 70 13.49 -8.90 24.33
N SER A 71 13.93 -8.29 23.23
CA SER A 71 13.09 -7.43 22.40
C SER A 71 11.91 -8.16 21.75
N CYS A 72 11.98 -9.49 21.66
CA CYS A 72 10.89 -10.34 21.16
C CYS A 72 10.12 -11.03 22.30
N HIS A 73 10.70 -11.13 23.51
CA HIS A 73 10.14 -11.88 24.64
C HIS A 73 9.49 -11.01 25.73
N LEU A 74 9.62 -9.68 25.70
CA LEU A 74 8.95 -8.80 26.67
C LEU A 74 7.43 -9.01 26.74
N ASP A 75 6.82 -9.48 25.65
CA ASP A 75 5.39 -9.77 25.55
C ASP A 75 5.04 -11.26 25.73
N ALA A 76 6.03 -12.13 25.98
CA ALA A 76 5.86 -13.59 26.04
C ALA A 76 5.57 -14.14 27.45
N GLY A 77 5.34 -13.29 28.46
CA GLY A 77 4.61 -13.70 29.66
C GLY A 77 5.13 -13.19 30.99
N HIS A 78 4.70 -11.99 31.38
CA HIS A 78 4.24 -11.76 32.75
C HIS A 78 2.99 -10.85 32.72
N TYR A 79 1.92 -11.37 33.33
CA TYR A 79 0.53 -10.96 33.16
C TYR A 79 0.21 -9.60 33.83
N ASN A 80 -0.11 -8.57 33.04
CA ASN A 80 -0.89 -7.41 33.47
C ASN A 80 -2.14 -7.28 32.58
N PRO A 81 -3.34 -7.63 33.08
CA PRO A 81 -4.55 -7.70 32.27
C PRO A 81 -5.12 -6.34 31.83
N ASN A 82 -4.58 -5.21 32.33
CA ASN A 82 -5.10 -3.87 32.05
C ASN A 82 -4.08 -2.94 31.38
N TYR A 83 -2.98 -3.48 30.87
CA TYR A 83 -1.93 -2.68 30.26
C TYR A 83 -1.81 -2.95 28.76
N ALA A 84 -2.13 -1.94 27.96
CA ALA A 84 -2.01 -1.96 26.51
C ALA A 84 -0.79 -1.13 26.09
N HIS A 85 0.30 -1.81 25.73
CA HIS A 85 1.39 -1.16 25.00
C HIS A 85 1.07 -1.14 23.50
N SER A 86 1.56 -0.10 22.82
CA SER A 86 1.48 0.07 21.37
C SER A 86 2.13 -1.12 20.68
N LYS A 87 1.30 -1.96 20.03
CA LYS A 87 1.69 -3.11 19.22
C LYS A 87 2.92 -2.79 18.36
N LEU A 88 3.83 -3.76 18.23
CA LEU A 88 4.71 -3.85 17.06
C LEU A 88 3.84 -3.95 15.81
N ALA A 89 3.59 -2.82 15.16
CA ALA A 89 2.73 -2.68 13.98
C ALA A 89 3.31 -3.34 12.71
N ILE A 90 4.39 -4.11 12.83
CA ILE A 90 5.19 -4.62 11.69
C ILE A 90 5.10 -6.14 11.53
N VAL A 91 4.52 -6.86 12.50
CA VAL A 91 4.06 -8.23 12.23
C VAL A 91 2.60 -8.10 11.75
N PRO A 92 2.26 -8.54 10.52
CA PRO A 92 0.86 -8.73 10.17
C PRO A 92 0.39 -9.85 11.08
N SER A 93 -0.20 -9.48 12.20
CA SER A 93 -0.95 -10.43 12.99
C SER A 93 -2.01 -10.99 12.04
N SER A 94 -1.81 -12.23 11.63
CA SER A 94 -2.92 -13.10 11.30
C SER A 94 -3.74 -13.26 12.58
N HIS A 95 -4.55 -12.26 12.90
CA HIS A 95 -5.63 -12.36 13.87
C HIS A 95 -6.62 -13.41 13.33
N ARG A 96 -6.31 -14.69 13.51
CA ARG A 96 -7.17 -15.82 13.15
C ARG A 96 -8.12 -16.22 14.28
N ASN A 97 -8.08 -15.57 15.45
CA ASN A 97 -8.95 -15.93 16.58
C ASN A 97 -9.53 -14.78 17.40
N GLU A 98 -9.39 -13.52 16.97
CA GLU A 98 -10.28 -12.47 17.47
C GLU A 98 -11.49 -12.42 16.55
N LYS A 99 -12.69 -12.65 17.09
CA LYS A 99 -13.93 -12.26 16.42
C LYS A 99 -13.79 -10.78 16.08
N ARG A 100 -13.52 -10.46 14.82
CA ARG A 100 -13.58 -9.07 14.36
C ARG A 100 -14.93 -8.53 14.76
N ASP A 101 -14.91 -7.42 15.48
CA ASP A 101 -16.11 -6.67 15.80
C ASP A 101 -16.69 -6.13 14.49
N SER A 102 -17.58 -6.91 13.90
CA SER A 102 -18.28 -6.60 12.65
C SER A 102 -19.44 -5.62 12.87
N SER A 103 -19.62 -5.10 14.10
CA SER A 103 -20.64 -4.09 14.39
C SER A 103 -20.43 -2.81 13.57
N SER A 104 -19.20 -2.49 13.21
CA SER A 104 -18.81 -1.31 12.41
C SER A 104 -18.88 -1.54 10.91
N TYR A 105 -19.21 -2.75 10.44
CA TYR A 105 -19.11 -3.09 9.01
C TYR A 105 -20.35 -2.63 8.25
N PHE A 106 -20.13 -2.14 7.04
CA PHE A 106 -21.23 -1.79 6.15
C PHE A 106 -21.99 -3.04 5.75
N LYS A 107 -23.32 -3.00 5.86
CA LYS A 107 -24.19 -4.14 5.54
C LYS A 107 -24.52 -4.22 4.05
N THR A 108 -24.59 -3.07 3.40
CA THR A 108 -25.04 -2.92 2.02
C THR A 108 -24.16 -1.90 1.32
N ALA A 109 -24.04 -2.04 0.00
CA ALA A 109 -23.34 -1.06 -0.81
C ALA A 109 -24.16 0.22 -0.92
N THR A 110 -23.51 1.34 -1.21
CA THR A 110 -24.18 2.62 -1.39
C THR A 110 -25.11 2.54 -2.60
N VAL A 111 -26.37 2.98 -2.47
CA VAL A 111 -27.31 3.02 -3.59
C VAL A 111 -27.08 4.31 -4.38
N VAL A 112 -26.70 4.18 -5.64
CA VAL A 112 -26.50 5.31 -6.56
C VAL A 112 -27.78 5.53 -7.35
N THR A 113 -28.40 6.69 -7.16
CA THR A 113 -29.69 7.04 -7.80
C THR A 113 -29.56 8.17 -8.82
N GLU A 114 -28.45 8.90 -8.79
CA GLU A 114 -28.17 10.03 -9.66
C GLU A 114 -26.68 10.08 -10.04
N PHE A 115 -26.36 10.78 -11.13
CA PHE A 115 -24.99 10.98 -11.58
C PHE A 115 -24.34 12.14 -10.81
N LYS A 116 -23.94 11.85 -9.56
CA LYS A 116 -23.19 12.76 -8.68
C LYS A 116 -22.19 11.98 -7.85
N ASP A 117 -21.19 12.69 -7.33
CA ASP A 117 -20.20 12.13 -6.42
C ASP A 117 -20.88 11.37 -5.28
N TYR A 118 -20.31 10.22 -4.92
CA TYR A 118 -20.82 9.41 -3.83
C TYR A 118 -19.67 8.72 -3.10
N THR A 119 -19.93 8.39 -1.84
CA THR A 119 -19.03 7.54 -1.05
C THR A 119 -19.55 6.11 -1.14
N GLU A 120 -18.78 5.23 -1.79
CA GLU A 120 -19.08 3.81 -1.82
C GLU A 120 -18.76 3.18 -0.47
N GLN A 121 -19.68 2.34 0.01
CA GLN A 121 -19.51 1.52 1.20
C GLN A 121 -19.27 0.09 0.75
N ILE A 122 -18.16 -0.53 1.15
CA ILE A 122 -17.87 -1.91 0.75
C ILE A 122 -18.58 -2.86 1.72
N PRO A 123 -19.52 -3.71 1.26
CA PRO A 123 -20.24 -4.60 2.16
C PRO A 123 -19.34 -5.61 2.86
N ALA A 124 -19.65 -5.88 4.13
CA ALA A 124 -18.91 -6.75 5.03
C ALA A 124 -17.46 -6.30 5.30
N THR A 125 -17.17 -5.01 5.11
CA THR A 125 -15.92 -4.37 5.56
C THR A 125 -16.24 -3.03 6.25
N PRO A 126 -15.30 -2.44 6.99
CA PRO A 126 -15.45 -1.10 7.55
C PRO A 126 -15.02 -0.01 6.56
N LEU A 127 -14.66 -0.37 5.32
CA LEU A 127 -14.03 0.54 4.37
C LEU A 127 -15.05 1.23 3.47
N SER A 128 -14.77 2.49 3.18
CA SER A 128 -15.50 3.30 2.22
C SER A 128 -14.54 4.18 1.43
N PHE A 129 -14.87 4.49 0.18
CA PHE A 129 -14.04 5.33 -0.69
C PHE A 129 -14.92 6.22 -1.55
N LYS A 130 -14.38 7.36 -2.02
CA LYS A 130 -15.14 8.30 -2.83
C LYS A 130 -15.02 7.99 -4.32
N MET A 131 -16.15 8.07 -5.01
CA MET A 131 -16.27 8.01 -6.45
C MET A 131 -16.78 9.36 -6.94
N VAL A 132 -16.04 9.95 -7.87
CA VAL A 132 -16.30 11.26 -8.47
C VAL A 132 -17.04 11.07 -9.79
N ALA A 133 -18.10 11.85 -10.01
CA ALA A 133 -18.87 11.87 -11.25
C ALA A 133 -18.16 12.74 -12.30
N ILE A 134 -17.50 12.10 -13.26
CA ILE A 134 -16.76 12.79 -14.31
C ILE A 134 -17.73 13.11 -15.47
N PRO A 135 -18.00 14.40 -15.76
CA PRO A 135 -18.91 14.74 -16.84
C PRO A 135 -18.33 14.24 -18.17
N GLY A 136 -19.12 13.52 -18.96
CA GLY A 136 -18.71 13.16 -20.32
C GLY A 136 -18.57 14.40 -21.19
N GLY A 137 -17.79 14.30 -22.26
CA GLY A 137 -17.53 15.42 -23.15
C GLY A 137 -16.48 15.10 -24.21
N SER A 138 -16.14 16.09 -25.02
CA SER A 138 -15.08 15.98 -26.03
C SER A 138 -13.83 16.72 -25.57
N PHE A 139 -12.65 16.15 -25.81
CA PHE A 139 -11.36 16.77 -25.53
C PHE A 139 -10.30 16.38 -26.56
N ASN A 140 -9.22 17.15 -26.59
CA ASN A 140 -8.05 16.88 -27.39
C ASN A 140 -7.09 15.96 -26.58
N MET A 141 -7.07 14.69 -26.94
CA MET A 141 -6.19 13.68 -26.34
C MET A 141 -4.83 13.65 -27.03
N GLY A 142 -3.75 13.47 -26.25
CA GLY A 142 -2.37 13.54 -26.71
C GLY A 142 -1.76 14.94 -26.52
N SER A 143 -0.53 15.12 -26.96
CA SER A 143 0.21 16.37 -26.80
C SER A 143 0.79 16.88 -28.11
N GLY A 144 0.89 18.19 -28.26
CA GLY A 144 1.41 18.80 -29.48
C GLY A 144 2.95 18.74 -29.55
N GLU A 145 3.53 18.69 -30.76
CA GLU A 145 4.99 18.59 -30.96
C GLU A 145 5.82 19.69 -30.26
N LYS A 146 5.21 20.86 -30.01
CA LYS A 146 5.87 22.01 -29.36
C LYS A 146 5.67 22.04 -27.84
N GLU A 147 4.89 21.11 -27.31
CA GLU A 147 4.61 21.00 -25.90
C GLU A 147 5.86 20.58 -25.13
N ALA A 148 6.00 21.07 -23.90
CA ALA A 148 7.17 20.73 -23.09
C ALA A 148 7.10 19.26 -22.68
N PHE A 149 8.21 18.54 -22.89
CA PHE A 149 8.35 17.11 -22.55
C PHE A 149 7.53 16.13 -23.42
N HIS A 150 7.02 16.60 -24.56
CA HIS A 150 6.35 15.78 -25.58
C HIS A 150 7.18 14.55 -25.98
N LYS A 151 6.49 13.41 -26.18
CA LYS A 151 7.04 12.19 -26.77
C LYS A 151 6.31 11.81 -28.05
N GLU A 152 7.01 11.07 -28.92
CA GLU A 152 6.49 10.69 -30.23
C GLU A 152 5.19 9.86 -30.18
N ASP A 153 5.01 9.04 -29.14
CA ASP A 153 3.82 8.20 -28.92
C ASP A 153 2.63 8.95 -28.31
N GLU A 154 2.78 10.24 -27.99
CA GLU A 154 1.69 11.13 -27.55
C GLU A 154 1.03 11.85 -28.75
N SER A 155 1.51 11.60 -29.97
CA SER A 155 1.03 12.15 -31.23
C SER A 155 0.30 11.10 -32.10
N PRO A 156 -0.61 11.53 -32.99
CA PRO A 156 -1.14 12.87 -33.15
C PRO A 156 -2.20 13.19 -32.09
N VAL A 157 -2.41 14.48 -31.83
CA VAL A 157 -3.56 14.94 -31.07
C VAL A 157 -4.86 14.54 -31.77
N ARG A 158 -5.77 13.90 -31.03
CA ARG A 158 -7.05 13.37 -31.53
C ARG A 158 -8.22 13.89 -30.70
N ASN A 159 -9.35 14.14 -31.35
CA ASN A 159 -10.57 14.54 -30.65
C ASN A 159 -11.27 13.28 -30.14
N VAL A 160 -11.36 13.14 -28.82
CA VAL A 160 -12.00 12.00 -28.17
C VAL A 160 -13.25 12.48 -27.45
N THR A 161 -14.35 11.78 -27.68
CA THR A 161 -15.62 12.00 -26.97
C THR A 161 -15.88 10.86 -26.01
N LEU A 162 -16.10 11.18 -24.74
CA LEU A 162 -16.36 10.22 -23.67
C LEU A 162 -17.79 10.36 -23.15
N SER A 163 -18.41 9.22 -22.84
CA SER A 163 -19.64 9.17 -22.06
C SER A 163 -19.34 9.48 -20.59
N PRO A 164 -20.30 10.02 -19.82
CA PRO A 164 -20.10 10.25 -18.39
C PRO A 164 -19.78 8.95 -17.64
N PHE A 165 -18.85 9.01 -16.69
CA PHE A 165 -18.41 7.86 -15.91
C PHE A 165 -18.04 8.27 -14.48
N PHE A 166 -17.83 7.28 -13.61
CA PHE A 166 -17.33 7.50 -12.25
C PHE A 166 -15.87 7.07 -12.15
N MET A 167 -15.06 7.82 -11.42
CA MET A 167 -13.65 7.51 -11.14
C MET A 167 -13.37 7.65 -9.63
N GLY A 168 -12.48 6.83 -9.08
CA GLY A 168 -12.07 6.98 -7.68
C GLY A 168 -11.39 8.34 -7.44
N GLU A 169 -11.69 9.00 -6.31
CA GLU A 169 -11.06 10.28 -5.93
C GLU A 169 -9.53 10.17 -5.84
N THR A 170 -9.04 9.00 -5.42
CA THR A 170 -7.64 8.69 -5.18
C THR A 170 -7.31 7.33 -5.78
N GLU A 171 -6.02 6.98 -5.81
CA GLU A 171 -5.61 5.62 -6.06
C GLU A 171 -6.19 4.65 -5.01
N ILE A 172 -6.29 3.37 -5.37
CA ILE A 172 -6.71 2.32 -4.42
C ILE A 172 -5.69 2.23 -3.29
N THR A 173 -6.16 2.30 -2.05
CA THR A 173 -5.29 2.32 -0.87
C THR A 173 -4.87 0.91 -0.43
N TRP A 174 -3.84 0.82 0.40
CA TRP A 174 -3.42 -0.44 1.00
C TRP A 174 -4.51 -1.11 1.81
N ASP A 175 -5.30 -0.35 2.57
CA ASP A 175 -6.41 -0.92 3.37
C ASP A 175 -7.45 -1.60 2.47
N MET A 176 -7.81 -0.97 1.36
CA MET A 176 -8.73 -1.56 0.38
C MET A 176 -8.15 -2.83 -0.25
N TYR A 177 -6.89 -2.79 -0.65
CA TYR A 177 -6.22 -3.94 -1.26
C TYR A 177 -6.07 -5.10 -0.27
N TRP A 178 -5.81 -4.82 1.00
CA TRP A 178 -5.73 -5.83 2.04
C TRP A 178 -7.08 -6.51 2.28
N GLU A 179 -8.19 -5.77 2.31
CA GLU A 179 -9.52 -6.38 2.42
C GLU A 179 -9.87 -7.28 1.23
N PHE A 180 -9.45 -6.90 0.02
CA PHE A 180 -9.52 -7.76 -1.15
C PHE A 180 -8.68 -9.03 -0.96
N TYR A 181 -7.41 -8.88 -0.59
CA TYR A 181 -6.48 -10.00 -0.44
C TYR A 181 -6.96 -10.96 0.65
N MET A 182 -7.42 -10.46 1.80
CA MET A 182 -7.90 -11.30 2.90
C MET A 182 -9.14 -12.12 2.52
N HIS A 183 -10.05 -11.57 1.70
CA HIS A 183 -11.22 -12.29 1.23
C HIS A 183 -10.90 -13.33 0.15
N THR A 184 -9.87 -13.09 -0.66
CA THR A 184 -9.61 -13.88 -1.86
C THR A 184 -8.41 -14.81 -1.74
N MET A 185 -7.52 -14.61 -0.76
CA MET A 185 -6.28 -15.39 -0.62
C MET A 185 -6.49 -16.89 -0.40
N SER A 186 -7.68 -17.31 0.04
CA SER A 186 -8.05 -18.71 0.21
C SER A 186 -8.91 -19.25 -0.93
N GLU A 187 -9.43 -18.38 -1.82
CA GLU A 187 -10.25 -18.79 -2.94
C GLU A 187 -9.43 -19.66 -3.91
N GLY A 188 -9.97 -20.83 -4.27
CA GLY A 188 -9.30 -21.78 -5.16
C GLY A 188 -8.18 -22.60 -4.51
N ARG A 189 -7.81 -22.36 -3.24
CA ARG A 189 -6.87 -23.22 -2.51
C ARG A 189 -7.56 -24.50 -2.06
N THR A 190 -6.86 -25.62 -2.19
CA THR A 190 -7.28 -26.88 -1.59
C THR A 190 -7.36 -26.69 -0.07
N PRO A 191 -8.51 -26.98 0.57
CA PRO A 191 -8.64 -26.85 2.02
C PRO A 191 -7.53 -27.62 2.75
N PRO A 192 -7.01 -27.08 3.88
CA PRO A 192 -5.92 -27.72 4.61
C PRO A 192 -6.20 -29.19 4.92
N GLU A 193 -7.45 -29.54 5.25
CA GLU A 193 -7.86 -30.91 5.57
C GLU A 193 -7.64 -31.87 4.40
N LYS A 194 -7.91 -31.41 3.16
CA LYS A 194 -7.65 -32.19 1.94
C LYS A 194 -6.16 -32.26 1.62
N VAL A 195 -5.41 -31.20 1.90
CA VAL A 195 -3.94 -31.21 1.75
C VAL A 195 -3.32 -32.22 2.73
N TYR A 196 -3.72 -32.20 4.02
CA TYR A 196 -3.24 -33.14 5.03
C TYR A 196 -3.61 -34.59 4.70
N ALA A 197 -4.83 -34.84 4.21
CA ALA A 197 -5.23 -36.17 3.74
C ALA A 197 -4.37 -36.65 2.55
N ASN A 198 -4.07 -35.77 1.59
CA ASN A 198 -3.21 -36.10 0.46
C ASN A 198 -1.75 -36.31 0.88
N ASN A 199 -1.24 -35.53 1.84
CA ASN A 199 0.11 -35.68 2.40
C ASN A 199 0.31 -37.00 3.16
N SER A 200 -0.79 -37.62 3.61
CA SER A 200 -0.75 -38.92 4.29
C SER A 200 -0.70 -40.10 3.30
N ASN A 201 -0.73 -39.85 1.99
CA ASN A 201 -0.62 -40.88 0.96
C ASN A 201 0.86 -41.27 0.74
N PRO A 202 1.26 -42.53 0.98
CA PRO A 202 2.65 -42.97 0.85
C PRO A 202 3.19 -42.93 -0.59
N ASN A 203 2.34 -42.69 -1.59
CA ASN A 203 2.72 -42.57 -3.00
C ASN A 203 2.88 -41.10 -3.48
N VAL A 204 2.85 -40.13 -2.57
CA VAL A 204 3.00 -38.70 -2.89
C VAL A 204 4.33 -38.20 -2.35
N ASP A 205 5.25 -37.86 -3.25
CA ASP A 205 6.60 -37.41 -2.87
C ASP A 205 6.64 -35.92 -2.48
N ALA A 206 5.76 -35.09 -3.08
CA ALA A 206 5.60 -33.68 -2.74
C ALA A 206 4.27 -33.10 -3.26
N ILE A 207 3.74 -32.08 -2.57
CA ILE A 207 2.66 -31.23 -3.07
C ILE A 207 3.21 -29.81 -3.22
N SER A 208 3.18 -29.27 -4.43
CA SER A 208 3.56 -27.88 -4.69
C SER A 208 2.39 -26.94 -4.39
N GLY A 209 2.72 -25.73 -3.94
CA GLY A 209 1.78 -24.65 -3.72
C GLY A 209 2.40 -23.32 -4.15
N PRO A 210 1.58 -22.27 -4.33
CA PRO A 210 2.11 -20.94 -4.58
C PRO A 210 3.00 -20.52 -3.41
N THR A 211 4.23 -20.08 -3.73
CA THR A 211 5.13 -19.50 -2.74
C THR A 211 4.42 -18.33 -2.06
N PRO A 212 4.46 -18.24 -0.72
CA PRO A 212 4.01 -17.03 -0.03
C PRO A 212 4.70 -15.79 -0.62
N PRO A 213 4.01 -14.64 -0.71
CA PRO A 213 4.62 -13.43 -1.24
C PRO A 213 5.92 -13.11 -0.48
N PHE A 214 6.98 -12.86 -1.24
CA PHE A 214 8.31 -12.60 -0.69
C PHE A 214 8.40 -11.15 -0.22
N GLY A 215 8.48 -10.94 1.10
CA GLY A 215 8.55 -9.61 1.71
C GLY A 215 7.21 -8.88 1.78
N PHE A 216 7.23 -7.69 2.40
CA PHE A 216 6.05 -6.84 2.49
C PHE A 216 5.82 -6.13 1.15
N PRO A 217 4.61 -6.23 0.57
CA PRO A 217 4.35 -5.67 -0.76
C PRO A 217 4.30 -4.12 -0.74
N ASP A 218 4.20 -3.50 0.44
CA ASP A 218 4.34 -2.06 0.63
C ASP A 218 5.81 -1.57 0.56
N GLN A 219 6.77 -2.47 0.33
CA GLN A 219 8.21 -2.21 0.29
C GLN A 219 8.76 -1.59 1.60
N GLY A 220 8.04 -1.73 2.72
CA GLY A 220 8.36 -1.08 3.99
C GLY A 220 8.11 0.44 3.99
N TRP A 221 7.33 0.96 3.05
CA TRP A 221 6.98 2.38 2.97
C TRP A 221 5.76 2.76 3.80
N GLY A 222 5.03 1.78 4.34
CA GLY A 222 3.81 1.96 5.11
C GLY A 222 2.55 1.62 4.30
N SER A 223 1.53 1.16 5.03
CA SER A 223 0.19 0.82 4.52
C SER A 223 -0.83 1.94 4.83
N GLY A 224 -2.11 1.62 5.01
CA GLY A 224 -3.17 2.60 5.28
C GLY A 224 -3.71 3.24 4.00
N ASP A 225 -3.87 4.57 4.05
CA ASP A 225 -4.39 5.39 2.94
C ASP A 225 -3.39 5.64 1.81
N ARG A 226 -2.16 5.14 1.95
CA ARG A 226 -1.16 5.15 0.88
C ARG A 226 -1.63 4.30 -0.31
N PRO A 227 -1.28 4.68 -1.55
CA PRO A 227 -1.64 3.87 -2.71
C PRO A 227 -1.04 2.47 -2.56
N ALA A 228 -1.85 1.46 -2.83
CA ALA A 228 -1.37 0.11 -2.96
C ALA A 228 -0.39 0.05 -4.15
N ILE A 229 0.74 -0.62 -3.95
CA ILE A 229 1.80 -0.77 -4.96
C ILE A 229 2.19 -2.24 -5.12
N THR A 230 3.11 -2.53 -6.05
CA THR A 230 3.66 -3.87 -6.33
C THR A 230 2.65 -4.94 -6.75
N MET A 231 1.54 -4.53 -7.37
CA MET A 231 0.62 -5.46 -8.04
C MET A 231 0.82 -5.50 -9.55
N THR A 232 0.35 -6.58 -10.16
CA THR A 232 0.26 -6.69 -11.62
C THR A 232 -1.04 -6.05 -12.12
N HIS A 233 -1.08 -5.73 -13.41
CA HIS A 233 -2.31 -5.31 -14.09
C HIS A 233 -3.47 -6.30 -13.86
N TYR A 234 -3.20 -7.61 -14.00
CA TYR A 234 -4.18 -8.67 -13.74
C TYR A 234 -4.73 -8.66 -12.30
N ALA A 235 -3.88 -8.37 -11.31
CA ALA A 235 -4.34 -8.24 -9.92
C ALA A 235 -5.27 -7.03 -9.75
N ALA A 236 -4.98 -5.90 -10.43
CA ALA A 236 -5.85 -4.73 -10.43
C ALA A 236 -7.21 -5.02 -11.11
N GLU A 237 -7.23 -5.74 -12.23
CA GLU A 237 -8.48 -6.20 -12.86
C GLU A 237 -9.27 -7.14 -11.94
N THR A 238 -8.59 -8.07 -11.27
CA THR A 238 -9.21 -9.01 -10.33
C THR A 238 -9.81 -8.27 -9.13
N PHE A 239 -9.13 -7.23 -8.64
CA PHE A 239 -9.66 -6.33 -7.62
C PHE A 239 -10.96 -5.66 -8.07
N CYS A 240 -10.99 -5.10 -9.29
CA CYS A 240 -12.21 -4.50 -9.87
C CYS A 240 -13.36 -5.52 -9.97
N GLN A 241 -13.08 -6.77 -10.38
CA GLN A 241 -14.07 -7.83 -10.44
C GLN A 241 -14.60 -8.22 -9.06
N TRP A 242 -13.72 -8.33 -8.07
CA TRP A 242 -14.11 -8.58 -6.68
C TRP A 242 -14.99 -7.46 -6.13
N LEU A 243 -14.60 -6.20 -6.33
CA LEU A 243 -15.35 -5.04 -5.88
C LEU A 243 -16.73 -4.97 -6.55
N SER A 244 -16.79 -5.31 -7.84
CA SER A 244 -18.04 -5.44 -8.59
C SER A 244 -18.98 -6.47 -7.98
N LYS A 245 -18.45 -7.66 -7.65
CA LYS A 245 -19.23 -8.73 -6.98
C LYS A 245 -19.71 -8.31 -5.60
N LYS A 246 -18.88 -7.59 -4.83
CA LYS A 246 -19.22 -7.13 -3.49
C LYS A 246 -20.30 -6.06 -3.48
N THR A 247 -20.26 -5.14 -4.44
CA THR A 247 -21.13 -3.95 -4.45
C THR A 247 -22.35 -4.08 -5.36
N GLY A 248 -22.33 -5.04 -6.28
CA GLY A 248 -23.34 -5.18 -7.34
C GLY A 248 -23.21 -4.15 -8.47
N LYS A 249 -22.17 -3.31 -8.47
CA LYS A 249 -21.89 -2.32 -9.52
C LYS A 249 -20.78 -2.82 -10.43
N GLN A 250 -20.59 -2.17 -11.59
CA GLN A 250 -19.49 -2.50 -12.50
C GLN A 250 -18.29 -1.58 -12.23
N TYR A 251 -17.27 -2.13 -11.59
CA TYR A 251 -15.95 -1.52 -11.44
C TYR A 251 -14.99 -2.11 -12.47
N ARG A 252 -14.12 -1.25 -13.00
CA ARG A 252 -13.08 -1.61 -13.98
C ARG A 252 -11.94 -0.60 -13.91
N LEU A 253 -10.83 -0.93 -14.56
CA LEU A 253 -9.80 0.06 -14.86
C LEU A 253 -10.36 1.11 -15.84
N PRO A 254 -9.94 2.38 -15.72
CA PRO A 254 -10.26 3.40 -16.71
C PRO A 254 -9.61 3.04 -18.05
N THR A 255 -10.19 3.50 -19.15
CA THR A 255 -9.42 3.53 -20.40
C THR A 255 -8.36 4.63 -20.32
N GLU A 256 -7.31 4.55 -21.14
CA GLU A 256 -6.28 5.59 -21.25
C GLU A 256 -6.93 6.95 -21.57
N ALA A 257 -7.98 6.96 -22.41
CA ALA A 257 -8.71 8.18 -22.73
C ALA A 257 -9.51 8.72 -21.55
N GLU A 258 -10.17 7.87 -20.79
CA GLU A 258 -10.86 8.28 -19.56
C GLU A 258 -9.88 8.82 -18.53
N TRP A 259 -8.72 8.17 -18.38
CA TRP A 259 -7.67 8.60 -17.46
C TRP A 259 -7.09 9.96 -17.86
N GLU A 260 -6.74 10.18 -19.13
CA GLU A 260 -6.21 11.47 -19.60
C GLU A 260 -7.27 12.59 -19.51
N TYR A 261 -8.51 12.31 -19.88
CA TYR A 261 -9.62 13.27 -19.75
C TYR A 261 -9.81 13.71 -18.30
N ALA A 262 -9.82 12.73 -17.39
CA ALA A 262 -9.94 12.95 -15.97
C ALA A 262 -8.74 13.73 -15.40
N ALA A 263 -7.52 13.37 -15.79
CA ALA A 263 -6.29 14.03 -15.36
C ALA A 263 -6.25 15.51 -15.78
N ARG A 264 -6.70 15.81 -17.01
CA ARG A 264 -6.77 17.18 -17.55
C ARG A 264 -7.76 18.08 -16.82
N GLY A 265 -8.81 17.52 -16.20
CA GLY A 265 -9.78 18.30 -15.44
C GLY A 265 -10.41 19.46 -16.23
N GLY A 266 -10.64 19.26 -17.54
CA GLY A 266 -11.18 20.28 -18.44
C GLY A 266 -10.17 21.30 -18.99
N THR A 267 -8.87 21.13 -18.71
CA THR A 267 -7.80 22.00 -19.27
C THR A 267 -7.16 21.40 -20.53
N GLU A 268 -6.59 22.25 -21.37
CA GLU A 268 -5.81 21.84 -22.56
C GLU A 268 -4.29 22.06 -22.37
N THR A 269 -3.89 22.43 -21.16
CA THR A 269 -2.48 22.69 -20.82
C THR A 269 -1.77 21.40 -20.40
N PRO A 270 -0.41 21.40 -20.35
CA PRO A 270 0.36 20.21 -19.97
C PRO A 270 0.08 19.72 -18.53
N TYR A 271 -0.33 20.64 -17.65
CA TYR A 271 -0.85 20.34 -16.32
C TYR A 271 -2.18 21.06 -16.14
N PHE A 272 -3.06 20.55 -15.28
CA PHE A 272 -4.36 21.15 -14.97
C PHE A 272 -4.27 22.42 -14.10
N PHE A 273 -3.11 22.69 -13.52
CA PHE A 273 -2.84 23.88 -12.70
C PHE A 273 -1.99 24.89 -13.46
N ALA A 274 -2.05 26.15 -13.01
CA ALA A 274 -1.38 27.25 -13.68
C ALA A 274 0.15 27.17 -13.58
N GLY A 275 0.84 27.45 -14.69
CA GLY A 275 2.27 27.69 -14.73
C GLY A 275 2.94 27.07 -15.94
N ASN A 276 4.27 27.07 -15.96
CA ASN A 276 5.04 26.58 -17.10
C ASN A 276 5.83 25.33 -16.69
N PRO A 277 5.62 24.17 -17.35
CA PRO A 277 6.34 22.93 -17.06
C PRO A 277 7.86 23.09 -16.98
N LYS A 278 8.44 23.97 -17.83
CA LYS A 278 9.88 24.24 -17.85
C LYS A 278 10.39 24.90 -16.57
N LYS A 279 9.52 25.58 -15.80
CA LYS A 279 9.84 26.19 -14.51
C LYS A 279 9.88 25.18 -13.35
N TYR A 280 9.32 23.98 -13.53
CA TYR A 280 9.35 22.93 -12.51
C TYR A 280 10.57 22.00 -12.68
N SER A 281 11.10 21.91 -13.90
CA SER A 281 12.25 21.08 -14.24
C SER A 281 13.60 21.67 -13.81
N ASP A 282 14.53 20.79 -13.45
CA ASP A 282 15.93 21.12 -13.14
C ASP A 282 16.84 21.16 -14.36
N ASN A 283 16.31 20.88 -15.56
CA ASN A 283 17.11 20.72 -16.78
C ASN A 283 17.42 22.06 -17.49
N SER A 284 17.12 23.20 -16.87
CA SER A 284 17.35 24.53 -17.46
C SER A 284 18.72 25.09 -17.05
N PHE A 285 19.44 25.71 -17.99
CA PHE A 285 20.72 26.37 -17.75
C PHE A 285 20.68 27.36 -16.56
N TRP A 286 19.54 28.02 -16.37
CA TRP A 286 19.29 29.00 -15.30
C TRP A 286 19.27 28.39 -13.89
N ARG A 287 19.21 27.05 -13.75
CA ARG A 287 19.22 26.35 -12.45
C ARG A 287 20.54 26.43 -11.70
N LYS A 288 21.61 26.84 -12.39
CA LYS A 288 22.88 27.20 -11.76
C LYS A 288 22.80 28.48 -10.93
N PHE A 289 21.78 29.32 -11.17
CA PHE A 289 21.62 30.63 -10.55
C PHE A 289 20.32 30.78 -9.75
N PHE A 290 19.25 30.05 -10.13
CA PHE A 290 17.94 30.15 -9.47
C PHE A 290 17.30 28.78 -9.28
N ALA A 291 16.82 28.51 -8.07
CA ALA A 291 16.06 27.29 -7.75
C ALA A 291 14.76 27.19 -8.60
N ALA A 292 14.26 25.96 -8.78
CA ALA A 292 12.95 25.74 -9.38
C ALA A 292 11.85 26.27 -8.47
N ASP A 293 10.90 26.99 -9.06
CA ASP A 293 9.67 27.40 -8.40
C ASP A 293 8.76 26.17 -8.38
N THR A 294 8.76 25.45 -7.26
CA THR A 294 8.09 24.16 -7.11
C THR A 294 6.83 24.22 -6.26
N ASP A 295 6.44 25.40 -5.78
CA ASP A 295 5.39 25.53 -4.78
C ASP A 295 4.04 25.08 -5.35
N ILE A 296 3.73 25.52 -6.57
CA ILE A 296 2.48 25.15 -7.26
C ILE A 296 2.44 23.65 -7.54
N ILE A 297 3.46 23.09 -8.19
CA ILE A 297 3.47 21.66 -8.55
C ILE A 297 3.45 20.76 -7.31
N SER A 298 4.10 21.17 -6.20
CA SER A 298 4.13 20.38 -4.97
C SER A 298 2.79 20.36 -4.24
N SER A 299 1.86 21.26 -4.56
CA SER A 299 0.50 21.28 -4.01
C SER A 299 -0.41 20.24 -4.67
N TYR A 300 -0.09 19.80 -5.88
CA TYR A 300 -0.92 18.88 -6.67
C TYR A 300 -0.27 17.54 -6.99
N VAL A 301 1.06 17.47 -6.91
CA VAL A 301 1.84 16.35 -7.43
C VAL A 301 2.85 15.85 -6.41
N ILE A 302 2.83 14.56 -6.13
CA ILE A 302 3.91 13.86 -5.42
C ILE A 302 4.91 13.34 -6.45
N TYR A 303 6.16 13.81 -6.39
CA TYR A 303 7.21 13.46 -7.33
C TYR A 303 8.57 13.41 -6.62
N LYS A 304 9.65 13.20 -7.37
CA LYS A 304 11.00 12.98 -6.82
C LYS A 304 11.44 13.99 -5.74
N LYS A 305 11.01 15.26 -5.80
CA LYS A 305 11.47 16.29 -4.84
C LYS A 305 10.72 16.30 -3.50
N ASN A 306 9.43 15.97 -3.48
CA ASN A 306 8.60 16.00 -2.26
C ASN A 306 8.19 14.60 -1.76
N SER A 307 8.36 13.54 -2.57
CA SER A 307 8.03 12.16 -2.21
C SER A 307 8.85 11.57 -1.06
N LYS A 308 10.03 12.12 -0.74
CA LYS A 308 10.95 11.55 0.26
C LYS A 308 11.31 10.07 -0.04
N ASN A 309 11.42 9.72 -1.33
CA ASN A 309 11.71 8.37 -1.84
C ASN A 309 10.68 7.29 -1.47
N ARG A 310 9.41 7.69 -1.29
CA ARG A 310 8.29 6.77 -1.05
C ARG A 310 6.99 7.38 -1.58
N THR A 311 5.94 6.56 -1.68
CA THR A 311 4.59 7.08 -1.94
C THR A 311 4.17 8.03 -0.82
N GLN A 312 3.11 8.81 -1.02
CA GLN A 312 2.51 9.63 0.03
C GLN A 312 1.00 9.41 0.07
N GLU A 313 0.39 9.88 1.16
CA GLU A 313 -1.06 9.82 1.34
C GLU A 313 -1.75 10.88 0.47
N PRO A 314 -2.97 10.62 -0.03
CA PRO A 314 -3.74 11.59 -0.80
C PRO A 314 -4.06 12.89 -0.05
N SER A 315 -3.89 12.93 1.27
CA SER A 315 -4.01 14.14 2.09
C SER A 315 -2.94 15.20 1.79
N GLU A 316 -1.81 14.79 1.21
CA GLU A 316 -0.65 15.66 0.92
C GLU A 316 -0.84 16.51 -0.35
N VAL A 317 -1.88 16.26 -1.14
CA VAL A 317 -2.16 17.00 -2.38
C VAL A 317 -3.60 17.50 -2.46
N GLU A 318 -3.76 18.61 -3.17
CA GLU A 318 -5.03 19.15 -3.62
C GLU A 318 -5.56 18.39 -4.83
N ALA A 319 -6.87 18.44 -5.02
CA ALA A 319 -7.54 17.83 -6.15
C ALA A 319 -7.47 18.71 -7.41
N ASN A 320 -7.59 18.08 -8.57
CA ASN A 320 -7.79 18.75 -9.84
C ASN A 320 -9.22 19.33 -9.96
N PRO A 321 -9.56 20.07 -11.03
CA PRO A 321 -10.89 20.68 -11.18
C PRO A 321 -12.08 19.71 -11.17
N PHE A 322 -11.86 18.42 -11.45
CA PHE A 322 -12.90 17.41 -11.31
C PHE A 322 -12.99 16.81 -9.91
N GLY A 323 -12.06 17.12 -9.00
CA GLY A 323 -12.06 16.58 -7.64
C GLY A 323 -11.18 15.34 -7.47
N LEU A 324 -10.34 15.00 -8.45
CA LEU A 324 -9.43 13.85 -8.40
C LEU A 324 -8.05 14.26 -7.88
N LYS A 325 -7.41 13.39 -7.10
CA LYS A 325 -6.09 13.61 -6.50
C LYS A 325 -5.04 12.71 -7.14
N ASN A 326 -3.77 13.11 -7.02
CA ASN A 326 -2.59 12.36 -7.48
C ASN A 326 -2.52 12.00 -8.97
N MET A 327 -3.44 12.46 -9.83
CA MET A 327 -3.46 12.17 -11.27
C MET A 327 -2.14 12.43 -12.05
N ALA A 328 -1.20 13.20 -11.49
CA ALA A 328 0.07 13.54 -12.14
C ALA A 328 1.32 13.05 -11.38
N GLY A 329 1.19 12.20 -10.36
CA GLY A 329 2.31 11.74 -9.56
C GLY A 329 1.99 10.59 -8.61
N ASN A 330 2.78 10.46 -7.54
CA ASN A 330 2.72 9.41 -6.52
C ASN A 330 3.08 8.02 -7.05
N VAL A 331 2.19 7.41 -7.85
CA VAL A 331 2.39 6.10 -8.48
C VAL A 331 1.93 6.14 -9.94
N MET A 332 2.38 5.20 -10.76
CA MET A 332 1.79 4.99 -12.07
C MET A 332 0.52 4.16 -11.92
N GLU A 333 -0.52 4.51 -12.69
CA GLU A 333 -1.85 3.91 -12.60
C GLU A 333 -2.15 3.05 -13.83
N TYR A 334 -2.68 1.85 -13.61
CA TYR A 334 -3.03 0.94 -14.70
C TYR A 334 -4.31 1.39 -15.42
N CYS A 335 -4.25 1.44 -16.75
CA CYS A 335 -5.42 1.57 -17.62
C CYS A 335 -5.80 0.21 -18.24
N ALA A 336 -7.02 0.12 -18.78
CA ALA A 336 -7.52 -1.08 -19.46
C ALA A 336 -6.83 -1.36 -20.81
N ASP A 337 -6.31 -0.32 -21.45
CA ASP A 337 -5.74 -0.36 -22.79
C ASP A 337 -4.45 -1.16 -22.87
N LYS A 338 -4.24 -1.78 -24.03
CA LYS A 338 -2.94 -2.34 -24.37
C LYS A 338 -2.05 -1.25 -24.97
N TYR A 339 -0.84 -1.12 -24.46
CA TYR A 339 0.13 -0.19 -25.03
C TYR A 339 0.48 -0.55 -26.47
N ASP A 340 0.34 0.43 -27.38
CA ASP A 340 0.86 0.44 -28.74
C ASP A 340 1.31 1.86 -29.08
N ALA A 341 2.60 2.05 -29.33
CA ALA A 341 3.20 3.35 -29.67
C ALA A 341 2.60 3.99 -30.93
N GLN A 342 1.88 3.22 -31.76
CA GLN A 342 1.21 3.70 -32.96
C GLN A 342 -0.31 3.81 -32.80
N ALA A 343 -0.87 3.54 -31.62
CA ALA A 343 -2.32 3.51 -31.40
C ALA A 343 -3.02 4.78 -31.92
N TYR A 344 -2.46 5.95 -31.63
CA TYR A 344 -3.08 7.23 -32.00
C TYR A 344 -3.04 7.48 -33.50
N THR A 345 -1.99 7.02 -34.20
CA THR A 345 -1.88 7.12 -35.66
C THR A 345 -2.80 6.14 -36.39
N LYS A 346 -3.10 4.98 -35.79
CA LYS A 346 -4.00 3.97 -36.34
C LYS A 346 -5.48 4.29 -36.11
N SER A 347 -5.78 5.09 -35.09
CA SER A 347 -7.15 5.50 -34.75
C SER A 347 -7.64 6.69 -35.59
N ASP A 348 -8.96 6.79 -35.76
CA ASP A 348 -9.58 7.96 -36.40
C ASP A 348 -9.30 9.25 -35.64
N LYS A 349 -9.37 10.40 -36.34
CA LYS A 349 -9.18 11.72 -35.71
C LYS A 349 -10.28 12.08 -34.71
N ASN A 350 -11.47 11.51 -34.86
CA ASN A 350 -12.59 11.67 -33.96
C ASN A 350 -13.02 10.28 -33.47
N VAL A 351 -12.86 10.01 -32.18
CA VAL A 351 -13.18 8.69 -31.59
C VAL A 351 -14.13 8.85 -30.42
N THR A 352 -15.04 7.90 -30.23
CA THR A 352 -15.97 7.89 -29.07
C THR A 352 -15.69 6.68 -28.20
N ASN A 353 -15.48 6.89 -26.89
CA ASN A 353 -15.16 5.86 -25.89
C ASN A 353 -14.09 4.84 -26.37
N PRO A 354 -12.88 5.28 -26.77
CA PRO A 354 -11.85 4.36 -27.25
C PRO A 354 -11.38 3.42 -26.14
N LEU A 355 -11.06 2.19 -26.57
CA LEU A 355 -10.30 1.19 -25.83
C LEU A 355 -9.34 0.55 -26.83
N ASN A 356 -8.04 0.78 -26.66
CA ASN A 356 -6.97 0.38 -27.58
C ASN A 356 -6.47 -1.06 -27.32
#